data_AF-B9SQ28-F1
#
_entry.id   AF-B9SQ28-F1
#
_cell.length_a   1.000
_cell.length_b   1.000
_cell.length_c   1.000
_cell.angle_alpha   90.00
_cell.angle_beta   90.00
_cell.angle_gamma   90.00
#
_symmetry.space_group_name_H-M   'P 1'
#
loop_
_entity.id
_entity.type
_entity.pdbx_description
1 polymer ?
#
loop_
_entity_poly.entity_id
_entity_poly.type
_entity_poly.pdbx_seq_one_letter_code
_entity_poly.pdbx_strand_id
1 'polypeptide(L)'
;MGELAVDKHVEYIISVEKKNDSFEYVVMEHLRMNGAYWGLATLDLLGKLDVVDSSEVIDWIMQCQHESGGFAGNIGHDPHILYTLSAVQVLALFNKLNVLDIDKVSNYVAGLQNEDGSFSGDMWGEADTRFSYIGICCLSLLHCLDKINVEKAVNYILSCKNVDGGFGSSPGGESHAGQIFCCVGALAITGSLHHVDKDLLGWWLCERQVKSGGLNGRPEKLPDVCYSWWVLSSLIMIDRVHWISKEKLVKFILNCQDTENGGISDRPDDAVDVFHTYFGVAGILCIPFEHGNTVMILADEMILSS
;
A
#
# COMPACT_ATOMS: atom_id res chain seq x y z
N MET A 1 12.21 1.47 26.00
CA MET A 1 11.31 1.18 24.87
C MET A 1 11.91 -0.04 24.17
N GLY A 2 11.10 -0.99 23.69
CA GLY A 2 11.64 -2.12 22.93
C GLY A 2 12.29 -1.63 21.63
N GLU A 3 13.11 -2.48 21.01
CA GLU A 3 13.65 -2.24 19.66
C GLU A 3 12.92 -3.12 18.65
N LEU A 4 12.96 -2.74 17.38
CA LEU A 4 12.43 -3.56 16.30
C LEU A 4 13.35 -4.79 16.12
N ALA A 5 12.78 -6.00 16.13
CA ALA A 5 13.52 -7.24 16.00
C ALA A 5 13.91 -7.52 14.54
N VAL A 6 14.71 -6.63 13.95
CA VAL A 6 15.05 -6.59 12.51
C VAL A 6 15.46 -7.97 11.98
N ASP A 7 16.44 -8.62 12.61
CA ASP A 7 16.94 -9.92 12.15
C ASP A 7 15.84 -11.00 12.19
N LYS A 8 14.94 -10.95 13.17
CA LYS A 8 13.79 -11.86 13.27
C LYS A 8 12.77 -11.62 12.17
N HIS A 9 12.46 -10.38 11.85
CA HIS A 9 11.56 -10.07 10.74
C HIS A 9 12.14 -10.53 9.39
N VAL A 10 13.44 -10.38 9.18
CA VAL A 10 14.12 -10.90 7.97
C VAL A 10 14.04 -12.42 7.90
N GLU A 11 14.36 -13.12 9.00
CA GLU A 11 14.22 -14.59 9.10
C GLU A 11 12.78 -15.04 8.80
N TYR A 12 11.79 -14.33 9.35
CA TYR A 12 10.38 -14.60 9.13
C TYR A 12 9.99 -14.49 7.65
N ILE A 13 10.30 -13.38 6.98
CA ILE A 13 9.97 -13.16 5.57
C ILE A 13 10.58 -14.26 4.68
N ILE A 14 11.86 -14.59 4.87
CA ILE A 14 12.55 -15.66 4.13
C ILE A 14 11.92 -17.03 4.42
N SER A 15 11.41 -17.25 5.64
CA SER A 15 10.78 -18.52 6.01
C SER A 15 9.42 -18.74 5.35
N VAL A 16 8.67 -17.67 5.07
CA VAL A 16 7.33 -17.75 4.46
C VAL A 16 7.42 -18.32 3.04
N GLU A 17 8.44 -17.91 2.28
CA GLU A 17 8.71 -18.43 0.93
C GLU A 17 8.98 -19.95 0.94
N LYS A 18 9.65 -20.45 1.98
CA LYS A 18 10.08 -21.86 2.11
C LYS A 18 9.00 -22.80 2.65
N LYS A 19 7.79 -22.31 2.94
CA LYS A 19 6.67 -23.10 3.47
C LYS A 19 5.65 -23.41 2.37
N ASN A 20 6.10 -24.15 1.37
CA ASN A 20 5.36 -24.48 0.15
C ASN A 20 4.31 -25.59 0.35
N ASP A 21 4.36 -26.30 1.47
CA ASP A 21 3.54 -27.50 1.75
C ASP A 21 2.42 -27.25 2.78
N SER A 22 2.12 -26.00 3.12
CA SER A 22 1.06 -25.68 4.09
C SER A 22 -0.31 -25.46 3.44
N PHE A 23 -1.38 -25.62 4.23
CA PHE A 23 -2.73 -25.32 3.77
C PHE A 23 -2.88 -23.83 3.43
N GLU A 24 -2.26 -22.97 4.24
CA GLU A 24 -2.21 -21.52 4.05
C GLU A 24 -1.56 -21.15 2.71
N TYR A 25 -0.50 -21.87 2.30
CA TYR A 25 0.19 -21.65 1.04
C TYR A 25 -0.70 -21.90 -0.19
N VAL A 26 -1.61 -22.87 -0.10
CA VAL A 26 -2.57 -23.17 -1.18
C VAL A 26 -3.70 -22.15 -1.19
N VAL A 27 -4.26 -21.81 -0.03
CA VAL A 27 -5.41 -20.88 0.06
C VAL A 27 -5.00 -19.45 -0.33
N MET A 28 -3.76 -19.05 -0.06
CA MET A 28 -3.22 -17.73 -0.40
C MET A 28 -2.58 -17.65 -1.79
N GLU A 29 -2.70 -18.71 -2.61
CA GLU A 29 -2.07 -18.77 -3.92
C GLU A 29 -2.46 -17.57 -4.81
N HIS A 30 -3.73 -17.20 -4.81
CA HIS A 30 -4.25 -16.07 -5.57
C HIS A 30 -3.75 -14.69 -5.10
N LEU A 31 -3.06 -14.60 -3.94
CA LEU A 31 -2.53 -13.35 -3.38
C LEU A 31 -0.99 -13.29 -3.38
N ARG A 32 -0.30 -14.27 -3.97
CA ARG A 32 1.16 -14.39 -3.90
C ARG A 32 1.88 -13.14 -4.39
N MET A 33 1.42 -12.49 -5.45
CA MET A 33 1.99 -11.22 -5.95
C MET A 33 2.01 -10.11 -4.90
N ASN A 34 0.90 -9.94 -4.16
CA ASN A 34 0.83 -8.93 -3.10
C ASN A 34 1.71 -9.33 -1.91
N GLY A 35 1.70 -10.61 -1.54
CA GLY A 35 2.57 -11.15 -0.49
C GLY A 35 4.05 -10.96 -0.79
N ALA A 36 4.46 -11.19 -2.04
CA ALA A 36 5.81 -10.94 -2.52
C ALA A 36 6.18 -9.45 -2.41
N TYR A 37 5.31 -8.55 -2.86
CA TYR A 37 5.52 -7.11 -2.70
C TYR A 37 5.72 -6.72 -1.22
N TRP A 38 4.84 -7.15 -0.32
CA TRP A 38 4.95 -6.82 1.10
C TRP A 38 6.23 -7.38 1.74
N GLY A 39 6.59 -8.64 1.43
CA GLY A 39 7.81 -9.25 1.94
C GLY A 39 9.07 -8.55 1.43
N LEU A 40 9.16 -8.33 0.12
CA LEU A 40 10.32 -7.70 -0.52
C LEU A 40 10.47 -6.23 -0.14
N ALA A 41 9.36 -5.48 -0.08
CA ALA A 41 9.39 -4.10 0.40
C ALA A 41 9.79 -4.02 1.89
N THR A 42 9.42 -5.02 2.71
CA THR A 42 9.91 -5.12 4.09
C THR A 42 11.43 -5.32 4.12
N LEU A 43 11.96 -6.23 3.30
CA LEU A 43 13.40 -6.47 3.24
C LEU A 43 14.16 -5.24 2.76
N ASP A 44 13.64 -4.53 1.76
CA ASP A 44 14.24 -3.29 1.29
C ASP A 44 14.26 -2.20 2.35
N LEU A 45 13.13 -1.96 3.03
CA LEU A 45 13.01 -1.02 4.15
C LEU A 45 14.02 -1.31 5.28
N LEU A 46 14.37 -2.58 5.47
CA LEU A 46 15.35 -3.02 6.46
C LEU A 46 16.80 -3.04 5.93
N GLY A 47 17.03 -2.68 4.66
CA GLY A 47 18.33 -2.71 4.00
C GLY A 47 18.86 -4.12 3.77
N LYS A 48 17.97 -5.08 3.49
CA LYS A 48 18.24 -6.52 3.38
C LYS A 48 17.66 -7.14 2.10
N LEU A 49 17.38 -6.34 1.07
CA LEU A 49 16.84 -6.85 -0.19
C LEU A 49 17.81 -7.80 -0.92
N ASP A 50 19.12 -7.65 -0.68
CA ASP A 50 20.21 -8.44 -1.26
C ASP A 50 20.23 -9.92 -0.85
N VAL A 51 19.44 -10.31 0.15
CA VAL A 51 19.30 -11.71 0.58
C VAL A 51 18.45 -12.55 -0.39
N VAL A 52 17.72 -11.92 -1.31
CA VAL A 52 16.84 -12.56 -2.29
C VAL A 52 17.47 -12.53 -3.68
N ASP A 53 17.37 -13.64 -4.42
CA ASP A 53 17.77 -13.65 -5.83
C ASP A 53 16.73 -12.91 -6.67
N SER A 54 17.06 -11.67 -7.05
CA SER A 54 16.19 -10.86 -7.90
C SER A 54 15.82 -11.55 -9.23
N SER A 55 16.68 -12.41 -9.77
CA SER A 55 16.45 -13.06 -11.07
C SER A 55 15.29 -14.04 -10.98
N GLU A 56 15.25 -14.85 -9.92
CA GLU A 56 14.16 -15.81 -9.69
C GLU A 56 12.82 -15.09 -9.48
N VAL A 57 12.81 -13.99 -8.73
CA VAL A 57 11.62 -13.18 -8.50
C VAL A 57 11.12 -12.56 -9.80
N ILE A 58 11.99 -11.97 -10.60
CA ILE A 58 11.64 -11.33 -11.88
C ILE A 58 11.08 -12.38 -12.84
N ASP A 59 11.75 -13.54 -12.97
CA ASP A 59 11.30 -14.62 -13.85
C ASP A 59 9.90 -15.13 -13.46
N TRP A 60 9.61 -15.24 -12.16
CA TRP A 60 8.27 -15.58 -11.68
C TRP A 60 7.24 -14.48 -11.96
N ILE A 61 7.56 -13.21 -11.68
CA ILE A 61 6.66 -12.09 -11.97
C ILE A 61 6.28 -12.06 -13.46
N MET A 62 7.24 -12.24 -14.36
CA MET A 62 6.98 -12.23 -15.80
C MET A 62 6.10 -13.40 -16.25
N GLN A 63 6.14 -14.54 -15.56
CA GLN A 63 5.22 -15.66 -15.81
C GLN A 63 3.77 -15.38 -15.33
N CYS A 64 3.59 -14.43 -14.42
CA CYS A 64 2.27 -13.98 -13.97
C CYS A 64 1.64 -12.93 -14.90
N GLN A 65 2.34 -12.48 -15.96
CA GLN A 65 1.79 -11.50 -16.89
C GLN A 65 0.77 -12.14 -17.84
N HIS A 66 -0.41 -11.53 -17.93
CA HIS A 66 -1.48 -11.96 -18.83
C HIS A 66 -1.34 -11.34 -20.24
N GLU A 67 -2.01 -11.95 -21.23
CA GLU A 67 -2.02 -11.43 -22.61
C GLU A 67 -2.60 -10.00 -22.71
N SER A 68 -3.52 -9.65 -21.81
CA SER A 68 -4.13 -8.32 -21.71
C SER A 68 -3.15 -7.22 -21.28
N GLY A 69 -2.00 -7.58 -20.71
CA GLY A 69 -0.99 -6.65 -20.18
C GLY A 69 -0.96 -6.52 -18.67
N GLY A 70 -2.06 -6.84 -17.99
CA GLY A 70 -2.12 -6.93 -16.53
C GLY A 70 -1.37 -8.13 -15.97
N PHE A 71 -1.11 -8.10 -14.67
CA PHE A 71 -0.54 -9.24 -13.94
C PHE A 71 -1.60 -9.90 -13.07
N ALA A 72 -1.45 -11.21 -12.90
CA ALA A 72 -2.25 -12.03 -12.02
C ALA A 72 -1.60 -12.21 -10.65
N GLY A 73 -2.37 -12.67 -9.67
CA GLY A 73 -1.90 -12.91 -8.31
C GLY A 73 -0.91 -14.08 -8.21
N ASN A 74 -0.97 -15.01 -9.16
CA ASN A 74 0.01 -16.07 -9.41
C ASN A 74 -0.16 -16.62 -10.83
N ILE A 75 0.76 -17.49 -11.27
CA ILE A 75 0.73 -18.17 -12.56
C ILE A 75 -0.61 -18.89 -12.77
N GLY A 76 -1.26 -18.64 -13.91
CA GLY A 76 -2.52 -19.29 -14.29
C GLY A 76 -3.79 -18.67 -13.70
N HIS A 77 -3.70 -17.54 -13.00
CA HIS A 77 -4.84 -16.78 -12.51
C HIS A 77 -5.21 -15.61 -13.42
N ASP A 78 -6.39 -15.04 -13.21
CA ASP A 78 -6.85 -13.86 -13.94
C ASP A 78 -6.07 -12.60 -13.53
N PRO A 79 -5.82 -11.68 -14.47
CA PRO A 79 -5.16 -10.42 -14.17
C PRO A 79 -6.07 -9.49 -13.37
N HIS A 80 -5.48 -8.68 -12.49
CA HIS A 80 -6.19 -7.67 -11.73
C HIS A 80 -5.28 -6.47 -11.48
N ILE A 81 -5.86 -5.27 -11.38
CA ILE A 81 -5.10 -4.02 -11.22
C ILE A 81 -4.23 -4.01 -9.94
N LEU A 82 -4.72 -4.66 -8.86
CA LEU A 82 -3.98 -4.89 -7.62
C LEU A 82 -2.62 -5.57 -7.87
N TYR A 83 -2.64 -6.74 -8.49
CA TYR A 83 -1.43 -7.53 -8.76
C TYR A 83 -0.56 -6.86 -9.81
N THR A 84 -1.16 -6.12 -10.74
CA THR A 84 -0.44 -5.31 -11.73
C THR A 84 0.41 -4.25 -11.05
N LEU A 85 -0.14 -3.50 -10.09
CA LEU A 85 0.65 -2.54 -9.32
C LEU A 85 1.73 -3.24 -8.50
N SER A 86 1.42 -4.32 -7.77
CA SER A 86 2.43 -5.03 -6.99
C SER A 86 3.58 -5.58 -7.84
N ALA A 87 3.30 -6.10 -9.03
CA ALA A 87 4.33 -6.52 -9.98
C ALA A 87 5.22 -5.34 -10.42
N VAL A 88 4.62 -4.21 -10.80
CA VAL A 88 5.35 -2.99 -11.17
C VAL A 88 6.19 -2.47 -10.00
N GLN A 89 5.64 -2.46 -8.79
CA GLN A 89 6.34 -2.03 -7.59
C GLN A 89 7.53 -2.93 -7.29
N VAL A 90 7.39 -4.26 -7.32
CA VAL A 90 8.51 -5.18 -7.09
C VAL A 90 9.62 -4.99 -8.13
N LEU A 91 9.25 -4.85 -9.41
CA LEU A 91 10.23 -4.56 -10.47
C LEU A 91 10.91 -3.20 -10.24
N ALA A 92 10.19 -2.22 -9.73
CA ALA A 92 10.77 -0.95 -9.28
C ALA A 92 11.74 -1.11 -8.11
N LEU A 93 11.43 -1.92 -7.08
CA LEU A 93 12.34 -2.18 -5.94
C LEU A 93 13.71 -2.71 -6.44
N PHE A 94 13.71 -3.54 -7.48
CA PHE A 94 14.94 -4.10 -8.06
C PHE A 94 15.57 -3.23 -9.16
N ASN A 95 14.99 -2.06 -9.48
CA ASN A 95 15.37 -1.22 -10.61
C ASN A 95 15.36 -1.97 -11.96
N LYS A 96 14.25 -2.67 -12.23
CA LYS A 96 14.04 -3.58 -13.36
C LYS A 96 12.78 -3.29 -14.16
N LEU A 97 12.23 -2.08 -14.08
CA LEU A 97 11.07 -1.67 -14.91
C LEU A 97 11.34 -1.85 -16.41
N ASN A 98 12.60 -1.81 -16.85
CA ASN A 98 13.01 -2.00 -18.24
C ASN A 98 12.70 -3.39 -18.83
N VAL A 99 12.33 -4.39 -18.02
CA VAL A 99 11.88 -5.70 -18.54
C VAL A 99 10.44 -5.69 -19.03
N LEU A 100 9.67 -4.65 -18.65
CA LEU A 100 8.27 -4.51 -19.03
C LEU A 100 8.12 -3.94 -20.43
N ASP A 101 7.12 -4.44 -21.15
CA ASP A 101 6.46 -3.66 -22.19
C ASP A 101 5.56 -2.61 -21.50
N ILE A 102 6.13 -1.42 -21.28
CA ILE A 102 5.48 -0.31 -20.57
C ILE A 102 4.16 0.07 -21.25
N ASP A 103 4.11 0.06 -22.58
CA ASP A 103 2.90 0.39 -23.32
C ASP A 103 1.79 -0.62 -23.07
N LYS A 104 2.12 -1.92 -23.08
CA LYS A 104 1.16 -2.98 -22.82
C LYS A 104 0.58 -2.90 -21.40
N VAL A 105 1.42 -2.70 -20.39
CA VAL A 105 0.97 -2.59 -18.98
C VAL A 105 0.14 -1.32 -18.78
N SER A 106 0.62 -0.17 -19.27
CA SER A 106 -0.08 1.10 -19.11
C SER A 106 -1.41 1.15 -19.88
N ASN A 107 -1.50 0.51 -21.06
CA ASN A 107 -2.76 0.40 -21.81
C ASN A 107 -3.78 -0.47 -21.07
N TYR A 108 -3.35 -1.56 -20.42
CA TYR A 108 -4.23 -2.37 -19.57
C TYR A 108 -4.81 -1.52 -18.43
N VAL A 109 -3.95 -0.82 -17.68
CA VAL A 109 -4.37 0.01 -16.54
C VAL A 109 -5.25 1.17 -16.97
N ALA A 110 -4.89 1.88 -18.04
CA ALA A 110 -5.68 2.99 -18.58
C ALA A 110 -7.05 2.54 -19.10
N GLY A 111 -7.12 1.34 -19.69
CA GLY A 111 -8.37 0.73 -20.16
C GLY A 111 -9.36 0.38 -19.06
N LEU A 112 -8.94 0.38 -17.79
CA LEU A 112 -9.81 0.17 -16.63
C LEU A 112 -10.45 1.47 -16.11
N GLN A 113 -10.14 2.63 -16.70
CA GLN A 113 -10.81 3.88 -16.34
C GLN A 113 -12.24 3.91 -16.91
N ASN A 114 -13.22 4.07 -16.03
CA ASN A 114 -14.63 4.18 -16.37
C ASN A 114 -15.02 5.60 -16.83
N GLU A 115 -16.20 5.72 -17.44
CA GLU A 115 -16.71 6.99 -17.97
C GLU A 115 -16.84 8.10 -16.90
N ASP A 116 -17.16 7.73 -15.66
CA ASP A 116 -17.29 8.62 -14.51
C ASP A 116 -15.95 9.02 -13.87
N GLY A 117 -14.84 8.41 -14.31
CA GLY A 117 -13.50 8.63 -13.80
C GLY A 117 -13.02 7.62 -12.76
N SER A 118 -13.89 6.75 -12.24
CA SER A 118 -13.49 5.64 -11.39
C SER A 118 -12.62 4.63 -12.16
N PHE A 119 -11.93 3.76 -11.43
CA PHE A 119 -11.21 2.63 -12.04
C PHE A 119 -11.86 1.32 -11.61
N SER A 120 -11.98 0.40 -12.56
CA SER A 120 -12.36 -0.97 -12.26
C SER A 120 -11.15 -1.83 -11.86
N GLY A 121 -11.40 -2.83 -11.02
CA GLY A 121 -10.36 -3.79 -10.60
C GLY A 121 -9.89 -4.69 -11.75
N ASP A 122 -10.83 -5.07 -12.60
CA ASP A 122 -10.68 -5.92 -13.76
C ASP A 122 -11.83 -5.69 -14.76
N MET A 123 -11.97 -6.59 -15.75
CA MET A 123 -12.99 -6.53 -16.78
C MET A 123 -14.44 -6.72 -16.30
N TRP A 124 -14.67 -7.15 -15.05
CA TRP A 124 -16.00 -7.39 -14.48
C TRP A 124 -16.61 -6.14 -13.83
N GLY A 125 -15.84 -5.07 -13.70
CA GLY A 125 -16.38 -3.74 -13.44
C GLY A 125 -16.56 -3.36 -11.97
N GLU A 126 -16.04 -4.13 -11.00
CA GLU A 126 -16.00 -3.68 -9.59
C GLU A 126 -15.20 -2.37 -9.51
N ALA A 127 -15.77 -1.34 -8.91
CA ALA A 127 -15.13 -0.03 -8.75
C ALA A 127 -15.05 0.38 -7.27
N ASP A 128 -13.89 0.90 -6.87
CA ASP A 128 -13.54 1.32 -5.51
C ASP A 128 -12.48 2.42 -5.61
N THR A 129 -12.47 3.38 -4.68
CA THR A 129 -11.39 4.38 -4.57
C THR A 129 -9.99 3.77 -4.39
N ARG A 130 -9.87 2.54 -3.87
CA ARG A 130 -8.64 1.72 -3.94
C ARG A 130 -8.13 1.58 -5.37
N PHE A 131 -8.98 1.17 -6.29
CA PHE A 131 -8.59 0.96 -7.69
C PHE A 131 -8.22 2.27 -8.38
N SER A 132 -8.87 3.38 -8.02
CA SER A 132 -8.47 4.70 -8.50
C SER A 132 -7.04 5.06 -8.07
N TYR A 133 -6.70 4.85 -6.80
CA TYR A 133 -5.32 5.04 -6.33
C TYR A 133 -4.34 4.11 -7.04
N ILE A 134 -4.69 2.82 -7.16
CA ILE A 134 -3.81 1.82 -7.77
C ILE A 134 -3.53 2.15 -9.24
N GLY A 135 -4.56 2.52 -10.01
CA GLY A 135 -4.41 2.89 -11.41
C GLY A 135 -3.54 4.14 -11.58
N ILE A 136 -3.81 5.19 -10.80
CA ILE A 136 -3.02 6.44 -10.82
C ILE A 136 -1.57 6.17 -10.39
N CYS A 137 -1.35 5.41 -9.32
CA CYS A 137 -0.02 5.07 -8.82
C CYS A 137 0.77 4.26 -9.85
N CYS A 138 0.17 3.20 -10.41
CA CYS A 138 0.81 2.38 -11.43
C CYS A 138 1.22 3.21 -12.65
N LEU A 139 0.31 4.05 -13.18
CA LEU A 139 0.62 4.92 -14.32
C LEU A 139 1.65 5.99 -13.97
N SER A 140 1.69 6.49 -12.74
CA SER A 140 2.73 7.42 -12.28
C SER A 140 4.11 6.78 -12.27
N LEU A 141 4.22 5.56 -11.72
CA LEU A 141 5.47 4.77 -11.69
C LEU A 141 5.99 4.47 -13.10
N LEU A 142 5.08 4.28 -14.05
CA LEU A 142 5.40 4.03 -15.45
C LEU A 142 5.53 5.31 -16.30
N HIS A 143 5.41 6.49 -15.69
CA HIS A 143 5.41 7.80 -16.37
C HIS A 143 4.38 7.91 -17.53
N CYS A 144 3.19 7.33 -17.33
CA CYS A 144 2.12 7.20 -18.33
C CYS A 144 0.77 7.79 -17.86
N LEU A 145 0.78 8.78 -16.95
CA LEU A 145 -0.47 9.43 -16.47
C LEU A 145 -1.26 10.14 -17.58
N ASP A 146 -0.60 10.50 -18.69
CA ASP A 146 -1.22 11.11 -19.87
C ASP A 146 -2.18 10.16 -20.62
N LYS A 147 -2.14 8.86 -20.34
CA LYS A 147 -3.04 7.86 -20.95
C LYS A 147 -4.47 7.86 -20.38
N ILE A 148 -4.71 8.56 -19.27
CA ILE A 148 -6.02 8.61 -18.61
C ILE A 148 -6.56 10.03 -18.55
N ASN A 149 -7.87 10.16 -18.34
CA ASN A 149 -8.47 11.44 -18.00
C ASN A 149 -8.26 11.73 -16.49
N VAL A 150 -7.16 12.40 -16.17
CA VAL A 150 -6.81 12.74 -14.77
C VAL A 150 -7.89 13.61 -14.10
N GLU A 151 -8.47 14.56 -14.83
CA GLU A 151 -9.51 15.45 -14.29
C GLU A 151 -10.75 14.65 -13.85
N LYS A 152 -11.22 13.70 -14.66
CA LYS A 152 -12.32 12.80 -14.30
C LYS A 152 -11.97 11.93 -13.09
N ALA A 153 -10.75 11.38 -13.04
CA ALA A 153 -10.32 10.56 -11.91
C ALA A 153 -10.33 11.36 -10.60
N VAL A 154 -9.82 12.61 -10.63
CA VAL A 154 -9.87 13.54 -9.50
C VAL A 154 -11.33 13.84 -9.12
N ASN A 155 -12.19 14.17 -10.08
CA ASN A 155 -13.60 14.46 -9.81
C ASN A 155 -14.35 13.28 -9.16
N TYR A 156 -14.09 12.04 -9.61
CA TYR A 156 -14.65 10.84 -8.97
C TYR A 156 -14.19 10.71 -7.52
N ILE A 157 -12.89 10.86 -7.25
CA ILE A 157 -12.34 10.82 -5.89
C ILE A 157 -12.99 11.88 -5.00
N LEU A 158 -13.15 13.11 -5.49
CA LEU A 158 -13.79 14.20 -4.76
C LEU A 158 -15.27 13.92 -4.47
N SER A 159 -15.97 13.18 -5.34
CA SER A 159 -17.35 12.75 -5.10
C SER A 159 -17.49 11.72 -3.97
N CYS A 160 -16.38 11.08 -3.56
CA CYS A 160 -16.33 10.14 -2.43
C CYS A 160 -16.02 10.82 -1.09
N LYS A 161 -15.83 12.15 -1.08
CA LYS A 161 -15.56 12.93 0.14
C LYS A 161 -16.82 13.11 0.98
N ASN A 162 -16.69 12.90 2.28
CA ASN A 162 -17.77 13.05 3.26
C ASN A 162 -17.70 14.39 4.02
N VAL A 163 -18.78 14.71 4.72
CA VAL A 163 -18.91 15.95 5.54
C VAL A 163 -17.93 16.03 6.69
N ASP A 164 -17.39 14.89 7.12
CA ASP A 164 -16.38 14.77 8.18
C ASP A 164 -14.94 14.95 7.66
N GLY A 165 -14.79 15.29 6.37
CA GLY A 165 -13.52 15.48 5.68
C GLY A 165 -12.90 14.18 5.15
N GLY A 166 -13.38 13.01 5.60
CA GLY A 166 -12.91 11.70 5.17
C GLY A 166 -13.43 11.27 3.80
N PHE A 167 -13.06 10.06 3.39
CA PHE A 167 -13.44 9.46 2.10
C PHE A 167 -13.92 8.03 2.28
N GLY A 168 -14.96 7.67 1.53
CA GLY A 168 -15.47 6.30 1.42
C GLY A 168 -14.89 5.52 0.24
N SER A 169 -15.30 4.25 0.11
CA SER A 169 -14.97 3.38 -1.03
C SER A 169 -15.65 3.80 -2.33
N SER A 170 -16.75 4.53 -2.22
CA SER A 170 -17.57 5.06 -3.31
C SER A 170 -18.39 6.25 -2.81
N PRO A 171 -19.08 7.02 -3.68
CA PRO A 171 -19.90 8.15 -3.25
C PRO A 171 -20.95 7.74 -2.22
N GLY A 172 -20.94 8.41 -1.06
CA GLY A 172 -21.83 8.10 0.08
C GLY A 172 -21.36 6.94 0.98
N GLY A 173 -20.22 6.31 0.69
CA GLY A 173 -19.61 5.30 1.56
C GLY A 173 -19.05 5.90 2.85
N GLU A 174 -19.05 5.12 3.93
CA GLU A 174 -18.51 5.54 5.24
C GLU A 174 -17.01 5.89 5.14
N SER A 175 -16.61 6.99 5.79
CA SER A 175 -15.19 7.37 5.87
C SER A 175 -14.35 6.26 6.51
N HIS A 176 -13.29 5.84 5.82
CA HIS A 176 -12.40 4.76 6.25
C HIS A 176 -10.94 5.13 6.04
N ALA A 177 -10.06 4.91 7.02
CA ALA A 177 -8.66 5.34 6.94
C ALA A 177 -7.91 4.79 5.72
N GLY A 178 -8.14 3.52 5.35
CA GLY A 178 -7.56 2.93 4.14
C GLY A 178 -8.05 3.59 2.85
N GLN A 179 -9.32 4.02 2.81
CA GLN A 179 -9.88 4.71 1.64
C GLN A 179 -9.41 6.16 1.57
N ILE A 180 -9.28 6.81 2.73
CA ILE A 180 -8.64 8.12 2.86
C ILE A 180 -7.21 8.08 2.33
N PHE A 181 -6.41 7.08 2.71
CA PHE A 181 -5.06 6.92 2.17
C PHE A 181 -5.08 6.86 0.64
N CYS A 182 -5.95 6.03 0.06
CA CYS A 182 -6.06 5.89 -1.40
C CYS A 182 -6.45 7.21 -2.07
N CYS A 183 -7.49 7.88 -1.57
CA CYS A 183 -7.97 9.15 -2.12
C CYS A 183 -6.94 10.27 -1.99
N VAL A 184 -6.35 10.45 -0.81
CA VAL A 184 -5.36 11.50 -0.56
C VAL A 184 -4.06 11.21 -1.32
N GLY A 185 -3.63 9.96 -1.40
CA GLY A 185 -2.48 9.54 -2.20
C GLY A 185 -2.66 9.81 -3.69
N ALA A 186 -3.82 9.48 -4.25
CA ALA A 186 -4.15 9.79 -5.64
C ALA A 186 -4.20 11.31 -5.89
N LEU A 187 -4.76 12.09 -4.97
CA LEU A 187 -4.74 13.55 -5.04
C LEU A 187 -3.32 14.12 -4.90
N ALA A 188 -2.42 13.48 -4.14
CA ALA A 188 -1.02 13.85 -4.04
C ALA A 188 -0.29 13.65 -5.37
N ILE A 189 -0.39 12.44 -5.94
CA ILE A 189 0.23 12.08 -7.23
C ILE A 189 -0.23 13.02 -8.35
N THR A 190 -1.51 13.38 -8.36
CA THR A 190 -2.11 14.25 -9.39
C THR A 190 -1.97 15.76 -9.12
N GLY A 191 -1.25 16.17 -8.07
CA GLY A 191 -1.08 17.59 -7.70
C GLY A 191 -2.37 18.28 -7.22
N SER A 192 -3.38 17.51 -6.82
CA SER A 192 -4.74 17.92 -6.50
C SER A 192 -5.05 17.98 -4.99
N LEU A 193 -4.04 17.94 -4.12
CA LEU A 193 -4.21 18.02 -2.65
C LEU A 193 -4.88 19.31 -2.16
N HIS A 194 -4.91 20.37 -2.97
CA HIS A 194 -5.56 21.63 -2.63
C HIS A 194 -7.09 21.51 -2.46
N HIS A 195 -7.71 20.42 -2.89
CA HIS A 195 -9.12 20.10 -2.64
C HIS A 195 -9.40 19.49 -1.25
N VAL A 196 -8.36 19.09 -0.52
CA VAL A 196 -8.48 18.50 0.81
C VAL A 196 -8.48 19.60 1.86
N ASP A 197 -9.50 19.59 2.72
CA ASP A 197 -9.46 20.39 3.94
C ASP A 197 -8.56 19.66 4.94
N LYS A 198 -7.32 20.13 5.05
CA LYS A 198 -6.27 19.48 5.82
C LYS A 198 -6.58 19.42 7.32
N ASP A 199 -7.24 20.44 7.86
CA ASP A 199 -7.55 20.50 9.29
C ASP A 199 -8.74 19.62 9.65
N LEU A 200 -9.81 19.66 8.83
CA LEU A 200 -10.97 18.81 9.04
C LEU A 200 -10.60 17.32 8.91
N LEU A 201 -9.86 16.96 7.86
CA LEU A 201 -9.38 15.60 7.68
C LEU A 201 -8.35 15.19 8.75
N GLY A 202 -7.45 16.11 9.11
CA GLY A 202 -6.47 15.89 10.18
C GLY A 202 -7.14 15.57 11.52
N TRP A 203 -8.24 16.27 11.84
CA TRP A 203 -9.02 16.02 13.04
C TRP A 203 -9.65 14.63 13.02
N TRP A 204 -10.25 14.25 11.89
CA TRP A 204 -10.83 12.91 11.73
C TRP A 204 -9.79 11.79 11.90
N LEU A 205 -8.59 11.97 11.34
CA LEU A 205 -7.49 11.01 11.37
C LEU A 205 -6.82 10.91 12.75
N CYS A 206 -6.60 12.04 13.45
CA CYS A 206 -5.95 11.98 14.77
C CYS A 206 -6.84 11.32 15.83
N GLU A 207 -8.17 11.47 15.71
CA GLU A 207 -9.17 10.76 16.53
C GLU A 207 -9.23 9.24 16.24
N ARG A 208 -8.38 8.71 15.35
CA ARG A 208 -8.16 7.26 15.21
C ARG A 208 -7.17 6.72 16.25
N GLN A 209 -6.35 7.56 16.89
CA GLN A 209 -5.38 7.08 17.86
C GLN A 209 -6.06 6.78 19.19
N VAL A 210 -6.21 5.50 19.52
CA VAL A 210 -6.89 5.08 20.74
C VAL A 210 -5.94 5.05 21.94
N LYS A 211 -6.48 4.79 23.14
CA LYS A 211 -5.72 4.80 24.40
C LYS A 211 -4.50 3.88 24.41
N SER A 212 -4.53 2.75 23.69
CA SER A 212 -3.40 1.83 23.58
C SER A 212 -2.23 2.38 22.76
N GLY A 213 -2.44 3.46 21.99
CA GLY A 213 -1.46 4.08 21.10
C GLY A 213 -1.60 3.69 19.63
N GLY A 214 -2.27 2.58 19.35
CA GLY A 214 -2.58 2.14 17.99
C GLY A 214 -3.66 3.00 17.32
N LEU A 215 -3.78 2.85 16.00
CA LEU A 215 -4.72 3.57 15.16
C LEU A 215 -5.80 2.61 14.66
N ASN A 216 -7.06 3.06 14.57
CA ASN A 216 -8.14 2.29 13.98
C ASN A 216 -8.57 2.83 12.61
N GLY A 217 -9.29 2.01 11.84
CA GLY A 217 -9.75 2.41 10.50
C GLY A 217 -10.98 3.29 10.50
N ARG A 218 -11.78 3.21 11.57
CA ARG A 218 -13.10 3.85 11.72
C ARG A 218 -13.40 4.15 13.19
N PRO A 219 -14.26 5.13 13.48
CA PRO A 219 -14.76 5.38 14.84
C PRO A 219 -15.29 4.11 15.51
N GLU A 220 -15.10 4.00 16.83
CA GLU A 220 -15.59 2.89 17.66
C GLU A 220 -15.09 1.48 17.26
N LYS A 221 -13.98 1.39 16.50
CA LYS A 221 -13.31 0.12 16.18
C LYS A 221 -12.01 -0.06 16.96
N LEU A 222 -11.56 -1.32 17.04
CA LEU A 222 -10.28 -1.68 17.64
C LEU A 222 -9.11 -1.15 16.79
N PRO A 223 -7.95 -0.87 17.40
CA PRO A 223 -6.74 -0.53 16.66
C PRO A 223 -6.21 -1.76 15.91
N ASP A 224 -5.48 -1.50 14.85
CA ASP A 224 -4.86 -2.49 13.98
C ASP A 224 -3.57 -1.89 13.39
N VAL A 225 -2.48 -2.66 13.41
CA VAL A 225 -1.15 -2.23 12.97
C VAL A 225 -1.15 -1.65 11.56
N CYS A 226 -1.97 -2.13 10.62
CA CYS A 226 -1.95 -1.62 9.25
C CYS A 226 -2.32 -0.13 9.16
N TYR A 227 -3.16 0.36 10.07
CA TYR A 227 -3.49 1.80 10.15
C TYR A 227 -2.34 2.66 10.65
N SER A 228 -1.29 2.06 11.22
CA SER A 228 -0.02 2.75 11.50
C SER A 228 0.65 3.27 10.24
N TRP A 229 0.34 2.68 9.08
CA TRP A 229 0.72 3.20 7.78
C TRP A 229 -0.40 4.06 7.18
N TRP A 230 -1.62 3.52 7.05
CA TRP A 230 -2.70 4.21 6.33
C TRP A 230 -3.05 5.59 6.92
N VAL A 231 -3.14 5.70 8.25
CA VAL A 231 -3.43 6.97 8.91
C VAL A 231 -2.19 7.86 8.95
N LEU A 232 -1.01 7.31 9.28
CA LEU A 232 0.23 8.07 9.39
C LEU A 232 0.61 8.71 8.06
N SER A 233 0.63 7.95 6.97
CA SER A 233 0.93 8.45 5.63
C SER A 233 -0.07 9.50 5.19
N SER A 234 -1.35 9.32 5.50
CA SER A 234 -2.37 10.34 5.24
C SER A 234 -2.11 11.64 6.00
N LEU A 235 -1.76 11.55 7.28
CA LEU A 235 -1.39 12.69 8.11
C LEU A 235 -0.12 13.39 7.62
N ILE A 236 0.89 12.65 7.15
CA ILE A 236 2.11 13.26 6.58
C ILE A 236 1.79 13.98 5.26
N MET A 237 0.98 13.40 4.37
CA MET A 237 0.57 14.04 3.10
C MET A 237 -0.15 15.38 3.31
N ILE A 238 -0.91 15.51 4.41
CA ILE A 238 -1.62 16.74 4.76
C ILE A 238 -0.90 17.59 5.82
N ASP A 239 0.34 17.25 6.19
CA ASP A 239 1.16 18.00 7.15
C ASP A 239 0.56 18.10 8.57
N ARG A 240 0.01 16.99 9.07
CA ARG A 240 -0.70 16.88 10.37
C ARG A 240 -0.20 15.73 11.24
N VAL A 241 0.95 15.13 10.92
CA VAL A 241 1.52 14.02 11.72
C VAL A 241 1.76 14.38 13.19
N HIS A 242 2.01 15.66 13.49
CA HIS A 242 2.20 16.16 14.85
C HIS A 242 0.94 16.11 15.73
N TRP A 243 -0.23 15.76 15.17
CA TRP A 243 -1.50 15.65 15.92
C TRP A 243 -1.68 14.30 16.61
N ILE A 244 -0.80 13.34 16.34
CA ILE A 244 -0.79 12.04 17.03
C ILE A 244 0.48 11.86 17.86
N SER A 245 0.41 10.99 18.86
CA SER A 245 1.58 10.60 19.65
C SER A 245 2.40 9.56 18.91
N LYS A 246 3.52 9.99 18.31
CA LYS A 246 4.54 9.13 17.68
C LYS A 246 5.03 8.04 18.64
N GLU A 247 5.37 8.42 19.88
CA GLU A 247 5.87 7.52 20.92
C GLU A 247 4.89 6.37 21.23
N LYS A 248 3.60 6.69 21.40
CA LYS A 248 2.57 5.68 21.66
C LYS A 248 2.35 4.76 20.47
N LEU A 249 2.43 5.29 19.25
CA LEU A 249 2.30 4.49 18.03
C LEU A 249 3.46 3.50 17.89
N VAL A 250 4.71 3.96 18.06
CA VAL A 250 5.89 3.07 18.09
C VAL A 250 5.72 1.97 19.12
N LYS A 251 5.32 2.33 20.34
CA LYS A 251 5.10 1.36 21.41
C LYS A 251 4.02 0.32 21.05
N PHE A 252 2.94 0.75 20.40
CA PHE A 252 1.88 -0.16 19.96
C PHE A 252 2.40 -1.16 18.92
N ILE A 253 3.07 -0.69 17.86
CA ILE A 253 3.62 -1.57 16.81
C ILE A 253 4.63 -2.57 17.40
N LEU A 254 5.54 -2.09 18.24
CA LEU A 254 6.56 -2.95 18.87
C LEU A 254 5.96 -3.99 19.83
N ASN A 255 4.77 -3.76 20.36
CA ASN A 255 4.06 -4.75 21.18
C ASN A 255 3.33 -5.82 20.32
N CYS A 256 3.19 -5.61 19.01
CA CYS A 256 2.58 -6.55 18.07
C CYS A 256 3.62 -7.42 17.34
N GLN A 257 4.91 -7.22 17.60
CA GLN A 257 5.98 -7.96 16.95
C GLN A 257 6.24 -9.29 17.69
N ASP A 258 6.46 -10.38 16.95
CA ASP A 258 6.97 -11.62 17.53
C ASP A 258 8.50 -11.52 17.60
N THR A 259 9.03 -11.35 18.81
CA THR A 259 10.48 -11.24 19.04
C THR A 259 11.22 -12.58 19.04
N GLU A 260 10.51 -13.72 19.04
CA GLU A 260 11.10 -15.06 19.02
C GLU A 260 11.23 -15.58 17.58
N ASN A 261 10.13 -15.53 16.83
CA ASN A 261 10.03 -16.09 15.47
C ASN A 261 9.98 -15.04 14.35
N GLY A 262 9.81 -13.76 14.70
CA GLY A 262 9.66 -12.69 13.73
C GLY A 262 8.24 -12.55 13.17
N GLY A 263 8.06 -11.47 12.43
CA GLY A 263 6.76 -11.00 11.94
C GLY A 263 6.05 -10.05 12.92
N ILE A 264 5.02 -9.37 12.42
CA ILE A 264 4.15 -8.45 13.19
C ILE A 264 2.69 -8.81 12.88
N SER A 265 1.84 -8.83 13.91
CA SER A 265 0.40 -9.08 13.82
C SER A 265 -0.41 -7.77 13.79
N ASP A 266 -1.72 -7.86 13.60
CA ASP A 266 -2.62 -6.70 13.67
C ASP A 266 -2.71 -6.11 15.09
N ARG A 267 -2.60 -6.94 16.12
CA ARG A 267 -2.64 -6.56 17.54
C ARG A 267 -1.73 -7.43 18.40
N PRO A 268 -1.40 -7.02 19.64
CA PRO A 268 -0.62 -7.86 20.55
C PRO A 268 -1.26 -9.23 20.74
N ASP A 269 -0.43 -10.27 20.75
CA ASP A 269 -0.80 -11.68 20.93
C ASP A 269 -1.60 -12.33 19.78
N ASP A 270 -1.95 -11.59 18.72
CA ASP A 270 -2.56 -12.14 17.50
C ASP A 270 -1.49 -12.82 16.59
N ALA A 271 -1.93 -13.59 15.59
CA ALA A 271 -1.02 -14.29 14.69
C ALA A 271 -0.33 -13.32 13.71
N VAL A 272 0.97 -13.53 13.46
CA VAL A 272 1.75 -12.70 12.54
C VAL A 272 1.47 -13.04 11.07
N ASP A 273 1.51 -12.02 10.21
CA ASP A 273 1.43 -12.19 8.76
C ASP A 273 2.34 -11.19 8.03
N VAL A 274 2.60 -11.45 6.75
CA VAL A 274 3.49 -10.62 5.92
C VAL A 274 2.90 -9.21 5.69
N PHE A 275 1.58 -9.08 5.65
CA PHE A 275 0.89 -7.81 5.43
C PHE A 275 1.11 -6.85 6.61
N HIS A 276 0.80 -7.28 7.83
CA HIS A 276 1.02 -6.49 9.05
C HIS A 276 2.50 -6.32 9.36
N THR A 277 3.35 -7.29 9.00
CA THR A 277 4.82 -7.11 9.07
C THR A 277 5.28 -5.93 8.23
N TYR A 278 4.86 -5.86 6.95
CA TYR A 278 5.20 -4.74 6.08
C TYR A 278 4.68 -3.41 6.63
N PHE A 279 3.39 -3.31 6.94
CA PHE A 279 2.82 -2.04 7.40
C PHE A 279 3.30 -1.61 8.79
N GLY A 280 3.67 -2.57 9.66
CA GLY A 280 4.30 -2.28 10.95
C GLY A 280 5.71 -1.72 10.79
N VAL A 281 6.56 -2.37 9.98
CA VAL A 281 7.91 -1.90 9.68
C VAL A 281 7.87 -0.54 8.98
N ALA A 282 7.08 -0.41 7.92
CA ALA A 282 6.90 0.83 7.17
C ALA A 282 6.35 1.96 8.07
N GLY A 283 5.39 1.63 8.94
CA GLY A 283 4.83 2.55 9.92
C GLY A 283 5.90 3.10 10.88
N ILE A 284 6.77 2.25 11.44
CA ILE A 284 7.86 2.69 12.32
C ILE A 284 8.84 3.59 11.57
N LEU A 285 9.27 3.17 10.38
CA LEU A 285 10.28 3.89 9.60
C LEU A 285 9.75 5.22 9.03
N CYS A 286 8.43 5.40 8.92
CA CYS A 286 7.82 6.65 8.50
C CYS A 286 7.74 7.74 9.56
N ILE A 287 7.79 7.39 10.84
CA ILE A 287 7.55 8.31 11.95
C ILE A 287 8.50 9.53 12.00
N PRO A 288 9.77 9.44 11.57
CA PRO A 288 10.66 10.59 11.49
C PRO A 288 10.24 11.65 10.46
N PHE A 289 9.40 11.32 9.49
CA PHE A 289 9.01 12.27 8.44
C PHE A 289 7.96 13.27 8.95
N GLU A 290 8.27 14.56 8.83
CA GLU A 290 7.45 15.63 9.40
C GLU A 290 6.70 16.46 8.36
N HIS A 291 7.16 16.51 7.09
CA HIS A 291 6.60 17.39 6.06
C HIS A 291 6.49 16.69 4.69
N GLY A 292 5.42 17.06 3.97
CA GLY A 292 4.87 16.38 2.80
C GLY A 292 5.63 16.47 1.47
N ASN A 293 6.90 16.06 1.43
CA ASN A 293 7.49 15.51 0.20
C ASN A 293 7.89 14.03 0.35
N THR A 294 7.67 13.43 1.54
CA THR A 294 8.29 12.16 1.92
C THR A 294 7.34 10.96 2.04
N VAL A 295 6.05 11.15 1.81
CA VAL A 295 5.14 9.99 1.60
C VAL A 295 5.23 9.50 0.16
N MET A 296 5.54 10.42 -0.76
CA MET A 296 6.00 10.06 -2.09
C MET A 296 7.32 9.30 -2.01
N ILE A 297 8.16 9.49 -0.98
CA ILE A 297 9.51 8.88 -0.91
C ILE A 297 9.49 7.35 -0.71
N LEU A 298 8.42 6.77 -0.18
CA LEU A 298 8.28 5.31 -0.15
C LEU A 298 7.58 4.73 -1.39
N ALA A 299 7.07 5.60 -2.27
CA ALA A 299 6.60 5.23 -3.61
C ALA A 299 7.58 5.65 -4.73
N ASP A 300 8.42 6.67 -4.53
CA ASP A 300 9.25 7.37 -5.53
C ASP A 300 10.75 7.40 -5.17
N GLU A 301 11.18 7.48 -3.91
CA GLU A 301 12.63 7.52 -3.58
C GLU A 301 13.30 6.16 -3.67
N MET A 302 12.50 5.09 -3.72
CA MET A 302 12.94 3.77 -4.16
C MET A 302 13.20 3.68 -5.68
N ILE A 303 12.78 4.68 -6.48
CA ILE A 303 12.75 4.59 -7.96
C ILE A 303 13.68 5.60 -8.64
N LEU A 304 14.14 6.65 -7.96
CA LEU A 304 14.95 7.72 -8.58
C LEU A 304 16.34 7.94 -7.98
N SER A 305 16.95 6.95 -7.32
CA SER A 305 18.41 6.96 -7.07
C SER A 305 19.20 6.29 -8.19
N SER A 306 19.18 6.92 -9.38
CA SER A 306 20.28 6.89 -10.35
C SER A 306 20.26 8.13 -11.23
#